data_AF-A0A5C9ETR3-F1
#
_entry.id   AF-A0A5C9ETR3-F1
#
_cell.length_a   1.000
_cell.length_b   1.000
_cell.length_c   1.000
_cell.angle_alpha   90.00
_cell.angle_beta   90.00
_cell.angle_gamma   90.00
#
_symmetry.space_group_name_H-M   'P 1'
#
loop_
_entity.id
_entity.type
_entity.pdbx_description
1 polymer ?
#
loop_
_entity_poly.entity_id
_entity_poly.type
_entity_poly.pdbx_seq_one_letter_code
_entity_poly.pdbx_strand_id
1 'polypeptide(L)'
;MGIKRKSNSVSKDVKLSESKNKIDIILKIDNLKMIRENCLLKGELREALVVEEQIIKLADQAGLESTLLEEKEKVKELSQKYLRKQDIEKVSKMCEGIIEEFDHLVSLGNILSAHNIVQQFFKLNEGIENLESIEIVQELIKRDTREWTKYKVEHNI
;
A
#
# COMPACT_ATOMS: atom_id res chain seq x y z
N MET A 1 -53.92 43.89 32.49
CA MET A 1 -52.55 43.90 31.92
C MET A 1 -51.74 42.79 32.58
N GLY A 2 -51.11 41.91 31.81
CA GLY A 2 -50.31 40.81 32.37
C GLY A 2 -49.67 39.97 31.26
N ILE A 3 -48.68 40.53 30.58
CA ILE A 3 -47.89 39.82 29.56
C ILE A 3 -46.94 38.87 30.31
N LYS A 4 -47.23 37.56 30.28
CA LYS A 4 -46.27 36.54 30.71
C LYS A 4 -45.21 36.35 29.64
N ARG A 5 -43.96 36.70 29.98
CA ARG A 5 -42.76 36.53 29.15
C ARG A 5 -42.44 35.04 28.97
N LYS A 6 -42.17 34.66 27.72
CA LYS A 6 -41.57 33.37 27.30
C LYS A 6 -40.19 33.19 27.94
N SER A 7 -39.92 32.03 28.54
CA SER A 7 -38.58 31.60 28.93
C SER A 7 -37.99 30.62 27.89
N ASN A 8 -37.02 31.13 27.14
CA ASN A 8 -36.14 30.45 26.18
C ASN A 8 -35.03 29.66 26.93
N SER A 9 -35.35 28.56 27.62
CA SER A 9 -34.33 27.75 28.33
C SER A 9 -33.87 26.49 27.56
N VAL A 10 -34.58 26.05 26.53
CA VAL A 10 -34.32 24.76 25.85
C VAL A 10 -33.12 24.81 24.89
N SER A 11 -32.71 25.99 24.41
CA SER A 11 -31.71 26.13 23.34
C SER A 11 -30.24 26.18 23.78
N LYS A 12 -29.95 26.31 25.09
CA LYS A 12 -28.56 26.35 25.61
C LYS A 12 -28.00 24.97 25.94
N ASP A 13 -28.81 24.07 26.50
CA ASP A 13 -28.34 22.75 26.93
C ASP A 13 -28.05 21.80 25.75
N VAL A 14 -28.82 21.91 24.66
CA VAL A 14 -28.60 21.12 23.43
C VAL A 14 -27.23 21.43 22.79
N LYS A 15 -26.87 22.72 22.70
CA LYS A 15 -25.59 23.15 22.11
C LYS A 15 -24.36 22.74 22.92
N LEU A 16 -24.49 22.63 24.25
CA LEU A 16 -23.42 22.16 25.14
C LEU A 16 -23.19 20.64 25.06
N SER A 17 -24.25 19.87 24.75
CA SER A 17 -24.14 18.43 24.55
C SER A 17 -23.51 18.07 23.20
N GLU A 18 -23.84 18.80 22.14
CA GLU A 18 -23.26 18.61 20.80
C GLU A 18 -21.77 18.99 20.76
N SER A 19 -21.38 20.05 21.48
CA SER A 19 -19.97 20.47 21.54
C SER A 19 -19.10 19.50 22.33
N LYS A 20 -19.60 18.94 23.44
CA LYS A 20 -18.92 17.85 24.17
C LYS A 20 -18.72 16.61 23.32
N ASN A 21 -19.75 16.17 22.61
CA ASN A 21 -19.65 15.02 21.71
C ASN A 21 -18.62 15.24 20.60
N LYS A 22 -18.52 16.45 20.04
CA LYS A 22 -17.50 16.76 19.02
C LYS A 22 -16.09 16.73 19.60
N ILE A 23 -15.86 17.26 20.81
CA ILE A 23 -14.56 17.20 21.48
C ILE A 23 -14.13 15.76 21.72
N ASP A 24 -15.05 14.91 22.20
CA ASP A 24 -14.75 13.50 22.44
C ASP A 24 -14.42 12.75 21.15
N ILE A 25 -15.08 13.09 20.03
CA ILE A 25 -14.76 12.53 18.71
C ILE A 25 -13.39 12.99 18.23
N ILE A 26 -13.04 14.26 18.41
CA ILE A 26 -11.70 14.79 18.05
C ILE A 26 -10.61 14.04 18.84
N LEU A 27 -10.78 13.84 20.14
CA LEU A 27 -9.82 13.09 20.96
C LEU A 27 -9.67 11.63 20.50
N LYS A 28 -10.76 10.99 20.07
CA LYS A 28 -10.71 9.64 19.49
C LYS A 28 -9.95 9.62 18.16
N ILE A 29 -10.18 10.62 17.31
CA ILE A 29 -9.46 10.77 16.04
C ILE A 29 -7.96 10.94 16.30
N ASP A 30 -7.56 11.78 17.25
CA ASP A 30 -6.14 12.00 17.57
C ASP A 30 -5.47 10.73 18.08
N ASN A 31 -6.15 9.98 18.95
CA ASN A 31 -5.65 8.68 19.41
C ASN A 31 -5.50 7.68 18.26
N LEU A 32 -6.47 7.63 17.33
CA LEU A 32 -6.38 6.76 16.15
C LEU A 32 -5.25 7.19 15.21
N LYS A 33 -5.01 8.50 15.04
CA LYS A 33 -3.86 9.01 14.27
C LYS A 33 -2.53 8.53 14.85
N MET A 34 -2.40 8.51 16.18
CA MET A 34 -1.22 7.94 16.84
C MET A 34 -1.08 6.43 16.60
N ILE A 35 -2.19 5.68 16.66
CA ILE A 35 -2.19 4.24 16.39
C ILE A 35 -1.77 3.96 14.96
N ARG A 36 -2.34 4.69 13.99
CA ARG A 36 -1.95 4.59 12.58
C ARG A 36 -0.46 4.82 12.40
N GLU A 37 0.08 5.90 12.99
CA GLU A 37 1.50 6.21 12.86
C GLU A 37 2.37 5.07 13.39
N ASN A 38 1.99 4.47 14.52
CA ASN A 38 2.66 3.28 15.04
C ASN A 38 2.59 2.08 14.08
N CYS A 39 1.45 1.84 13.42
CA CYS A 39 1.34 0.80 12.39
C CYS A 39 2.25 1.10 11.18
N LEU A 40 2.31 2.36 10.73
CA LEU A 40 3.18 2.77 9.63
C LEU A 40 4.66 2.59 9.95
N LEU A 41 5.09 2.94 11.17
CA LEU A 41 6.45 2.73 11.65
C LEU A 41 6.83 1.25 11.69
N LYS A 42 5.86 0.36 11.96
CA LYS A 42 6.05 -1.10 11.92
C LYS A 42 5.94 -1.69 10.51
N GLY A 43 5.57 -0.90 9.50
CA GLY A 43 5.33 -1.39 8.14
C GLY A 43 4.03 -2.18 7.96
N GLU A 44 3.12 -2.11 8.94
CA GLU A 44 1.80 -2.73 9.01
C GLU A 44 0.78 -1.87 8.20
N LEU A 45 0.96 -1.85 6.88
CA LEU A 45 0.18 -0.99 5.98
C LEU A 45 -1.32 -1.31 5.95
N ARG A 46 -1.69 -2.59 6.11
CA ARG A 46 -3.10 -3.02 6.11
C ARG A 46 -3.80 -2.55 7.38
N GLU A 47 -3.14 -2.69 8.51
CA GLU A 47 -3.62 -2.24 9.82
C GLU A 47 -3.74 -0.71 9.83
N ALA A 48 -2.76 0.01 9.26
CA ALA A 48 -2.83 1.45 9.11
C ALA A 48 -4.04 1.89 8.25
N LEU A 49 -4.35 1.19 7.16
CA LEU A 49 -5.54 1.46 6.33
C LEU A 49 -6.85 1.26 7.11
N VAL A 50 -6.95 0.19 7.90
CA VAL A 50 -8.14 -0.06 8.73
C VAL A 50 -8.34 1.05 9.77
N VAL A 51 -7.26 1.54 10.37
CA VAL A 51 -7.33 2.67 11.32
C VAL A 51 -7.74 3.96 10.60
N GLU A 52 -7.24 4.20 9.40
CA GLU A 52 -7.61 5.37 8.58
C GLU A 52 -9.11 5.40 8.24
N GLU A 53 -9.68 4.25 7.86
CA GLU A 53 -11.12 4.13 7.62
C GLU A 53 -11.97 4.44 8.86
N GLN A 54 -11.47 4.11 10.06
CA GLN A 54 -12.14 4.45 11.31
C GLN A 54 -12.10 5.96 11.58
N ILE A 55 -10.96 6.60 11.30
CA ILE A 55 -10.82 8.06 11.41
C ILE A 55 -11.82 8.76 10.48
N ILE A 56 -11.90 8.32 9.22
CA ILE A 56 -12.84 8.87 8.22
C ILE A 56 -14.28 8.78 8.72
N LYS A 57 -14.70 7.61 9.25
CA LYS A 57 -16.06 7.42 9.78
C LYS A 57 -16.35 8.38 10.93
N LEU A 58 -15.40 8.59 11.84
CA LEU A 58 -15.56 9.52 12.96
C LEU A 58 -15.59 10.98 12.50
N ALA A 59 -14.74 11.35 11.53
CA ALA A 59 -14.70 12.70 10.97
C ALA A 59 -16.01 13.05 10.26
N ASP A 60 -16.56 12.12 9.48
CA ASP A 60 -17.86 12.26 8.81
C ASP A 60 -19.00 12.42 9.83
N GLN A 61 -19.05 11.57 10.86
CA GLN A 61 -20.04 11.66 11.94
C GLN A 61 -20.01 12.98 12.70
N ALA A 62 -18.83 13.59 12.87
CA ALA A 62 -18.67 14.86 13.56
C ALA A 62 -18.82 16.10 12.65
N GLY A 63 -18.94 15.91 11.33
CA GLY A 63 -18.96 17.00 10.34
C GLY A 63 -17.62 17.74 10.25
N LEU A 64 -16.50 17.03 10.42
CA LEU A 64 -15.14 17.56 10.34
C LEU A 64 -14.62 17.46 8.90
N GLU A 65 -15.15 18.31 8.02
CA GLU A 65 -14.98 18.19 6.57
C GLU A 65 -13.53 18.35 6.10
N SER A 66 -12.74 19.23 6.74
CA SER A 66 -11.31 19.37 6.44
C SER A 66 -10.53 18.10 6.76
N THR A 67 -10.74 17.54 7.96
CA THR A 67 -10.14 16.27 8.37
C THR A 67 -10.57 15.13 7.47
N LEU A 68 -11.85 15.09 7.08
CA LEU A 68 -12.36 14.07 6.18
C LEU A 68 -11.65 14.08 4.81
N LEU A 69 -11.38 15.27 4.25
CA LEU A 69 -10.69 15.41 2.98
C LEU A 69 -9.24 14.94 3.08
N GLU A 70 -8.51 15.42 4.10
CA GLU A 70 -7.11 15.05 4.36
C GLU A 70 -6.93 13.52 4.52
N GLU A 71 -7.79 12.88 5.30
CA GLU A 71 -7.65 11.44 5.59
C GLU A 71 -8.07 10.57 4.39
N LYS A 72 -8.97 11.05 3.52
CA LYS A 72 -9.29 10.38 2.25
C LYS A 72 -8.10 10.36 1.28
N GLU A 73 -7.32 11.44 1.22
CA GLU A 73 -6.10 11.49 0.42
C GLU A 73 -5.07 10.49 0.95
N LYS A 74 -4.90 10.41 2.27
CA LYS A 74 -4.01 9.42 2.91
C LYS A 74 -4.43 7.98 2.63
N VAL A 75 -5.72 7.65 2.67
CA VAL A 75 -6.20 6.31 2.26
C VAL A 75 -5.74 5.97 0.85
N LYS A 76 -5.87 6.92 -0.09
CA LYS A 76 -5.46 6.70 -1.48
C LYS A 76 -3.96 6.40 -1.58
N GLU A 77 -3.14 7.20 -0.91
CA GLU A 77 -1.68 7.01 -0.88
C GLU A 77 -1.28 5.68 -0.23
N LEU A 78 -1.86 5.37 0.94
CA LEU A 78 -1.59 4.12 1.66
C LEU A 78 -2.05 2.90 0.88
N SER A 79 -3.19 2.99 0.18
CA SER A 79 -3.70 1.91 -0.66
C SER A 79 -2.77 1.63 -1.82
N GLN A 80 -2.27 2.68 -2.49
CA GLN A 80 -1.28 2.53 -3.56
C GLN A 80 0.02 1.91 -3.04
N LYS A 81 0.50 2.36 -1.88
CA LYS A 81 1.70 1.80 -1.24
C LYS A 81 1.51 0.33 -0.86
N TYR A 82 0.34 -0.03 -0.35
CA TYR A 82 0.00 -1.40 0.02
C TYR A 82 -0.04 -2.31 -1.22
N LEU A 83 -0.76 -1.91 -2.28
CA LEU A 83 -0.82 -2.66 -3.52
C LEU A 83 0.58 -2.88 -4.12
N ARG A 84 1.38 -1.82 -4.19
CA ARG A 84 2.77 -1.92 -4.68
C ARG A 84 3.60 -2.90 -3.85
N LYS A 85 3.44 -2.92 -2.52
CA LYS A 85 4.13 -3.89 -1.65
C LYS A 85 3.69 -5.32 -1.97
N GLN A 86 2.40 -5.55 -2.20
CA GLN A 86 1.88 -6.87 -2.58
C GLN A 86 2.42 -7.34 -3.94
N ASP A 87 2.47 -6.45 -4.92
CA ASP A 87 3.02 -6.76 -6.25
C ASP A 87 4.50 -7.14 -6.15
N ILE A 88 5.29 -6.35 -5.42
CA ILE A 88 6.71 -6.65 -5.18
C ILE A 88 6.88 -8.01 -4.50
N GLU A 89 6.09 -8.31 -3.47
CA GLU A 89 6.18 -9.60 -2.77
C GLU A 89 5.83 -10.77 -3.69
N LYS A 90 4.76 -10.64 -4.48
CA LYS A 90 4.34 -11.66 -5.45
C LYS A 90 5.41 -11.90 -6.50
N VAL A 91 5.95 -10.84 -7.09
CA VAL A 91 7.02 -10.91 -8.08
C VAL A 91 8.26 -11.55 -7.48
N SER A 92 8.64 -11.17 -6.27
CA SER A 92 9.84 -11.70 -5.61
C SER A 92 9.74 -13.22 -5.44
N LYS A 93 8.59 -13.72 -4.96
CA LYS A 93 8.35 -15.16 -4.84
C LYS A 93 8.37 -15.89 -6.19
N MET A 94 7.78 -15.29 -7.22
CA MET A 94 7.85 -15.85 -8.57
C MET A 94 9.30 -15.87 -9.09
N CYS A 95 10.05 -14.82 -8.84
CA CYS A 95 11.43 -14.67 -9.27
C CYS A 95 12.35 -15.69 -8.58
N GLU A 96 12.15 -15.98 -7.30
CA GLU A 96 12.86 -17.06 -6.58
C GLU A 96 12.71 -18.41 -7.30
N GLY A 97 11.47 -18.80 -7.65
CA GLY A 97 11.24 -20.04 -8.40
C GLY A 97 11.86 -20.04 -9.80
N ILE A 98 11.83 -18.90 -10.50
CA ILE A 98 12.48 -18.76 -11.80
C ILE A 98 14.00 -18.85 -11.68
N ILE A 99 14.61 -18.31 -10.62
CA ILE A 99 16.04 -18.42 -10.38
C ILE A 99 16.44 -19.88 -10.19
N GLU A 100 15.68 -20.65 -9.39
CA GLU A 100 15.93 -22.08 -9.18
C GLU A 100 15.86 -22.86 -10.50
N GLU A 101 14.83 -22.62 -11.30
CA GLU A 101 14.66 -23.29 -12.60
C GLU A 101 15.74 -22.86 -13.61
N PHE A 102 16.11 -21.58 -13.61
CA PHE A 102 17.18 -21.02 -14.43
C PHE A 102 18.53 -21.67 -14.09
N ASP A 103 18.91 -21.68 -12.81
CA ASP A 103 20.18 -22.24 -12.35
C ASP A 103 20.25 -23.74 -12.68
N HIS A 104 19.13 -24.47 -12.55
CA HIS A 104 19.04 -25.87 -12.97
C HIS A 104 19.26 -26.04 -14.49
N LEU A 105 18.58 -25.26 -15.33
CA LEU A 105 18.76 -25.34 -16.79
C LEU A 105 20.18 -24.97 -17.24
N VAL A 106 20.78 -23.95 -16.60
CA VAL A 106 22.19 -23.57 -16.84
C VAL A 106 23.12 -24.71 -16.45
N SER A 107 22.90 -25.39 -15.32
CA SER A 107 23.71 -26.53 -14.90
C SER A 107 23.67 -27.71 -15.88
N LEU A 108 22.55 -27.86 -16.59
CA LEU A 108 22.37 -28.86 -17.66
C LEU A 108 22.90 -28.39 -19.02
N GLY A 109 23.44 -27.17 -19.12
CA GLY A 109 23.91 -26.56 -20.36
C GLY A 109 22.79 -26.10 -21.30
N ASN A 110 21.53 -26.09 -20.85
CA ASN A 110 20.38 -25.71 -21.67
C ASN A 110 20.13 -24.20 -21.62
N ILE A 111 21.11 -23.42 -22.10
CA ILE A 111 21.11 -21.95 -21.96
C ILE A 111 19.95 -21.29 -22.72
N LEU A 112 19.58 -21.82 -23.90
CA LEU A 112 18.44 -21.29 -24.66
C LEU A 112 17.13 -21.40 -23.87
N SER A 113 16.89 -22.55 -23.23
CA SER A 113 15.69 -22.72 -22.40
C SER A 113 15.75 -21.86 -21.14
N ALA A 114 16.93 -21.76 -20.51
CA ALA A 114 17.15 -20.88 -19.37
C ALA A 114 16.81 -19.41 -19.72
N HIS A 115 17.27 -18.92 -20.87
CA HIS A 115 16.92 -17.58 -21.35
C HIS A 115 15.42 -17.43 -21.62
N ASN A 116 14.79 -18.42 -22.24
CA ASN A 116 13.37 -18.37 -22.58
C ASN A 116 12.47 -18.27 -21.34
N ILE A 117 12.77 -18.97 -20.24
CA ILE A 117 11.95 -18.86 -19.01
C ILE A 117 12.06 -17.47 -18.39
N VAL A 118 13.22 -16.82 -18.49
CA VAL A 118 13.42 -15.43 -18.03
C VAL A 118 12.61 -14.46 -18.89
N GLN A 119 12.63 -14.62 -20.21
CA GLN A 119 11.80 -13.82 -21.12
C GLN A 119 10.30 -14.00 -20.85
N GLN A 120 9.86 -15.23 -20.58
CA GLN A 120 8.47 -15.52 -20.22
C GLN A 120 8.09 -14.86 -18.89
N PHE A 121 8.97 -14.90 -17.89
CA PHE A 121 8.79 -14.21 -16.62
C PHE A 121 8.57 -12.70 -16.84
N PHE A 122 9.38 -12.04 -17.67
CA PHE A 122 9.20 -10.62 -17.99
C PHE A 122 7.88 -10.33 -18.69
N LYS A 123 7.52 -11.15 -19.68
CA LYS A 123 6.25 -11.02 -20.41
C LYS A 123 5.03 -11.15 -19.51
N LEU A 124 5.06 -12.08 -18.56
CA LEU A 124 3.96 -12.28 -17.60
C LEU A 124 3.80 -11.11 -16.61
N ASN A 125 4.85 -10.31 -16.43
CA ASN A 125 4.90 -9.23 -15.45
C ASN A 125 5.07 -7.84 -16.09
N GLU A 126 4.84 -7.70 -17.40
CA GLU A 126 5.06 -6.44 -18.14
C GLU A 126 4.22 -5.25 -17.62
N GLY A 127 3.08 -5.53 -16.97
CA GLY A 127 2.20 -4.52 -16.38
C GLY A 127 2.66 -3.99 -15.00
N ILE A 128 3.73 -4.53 -14.43
CA ILE A 128 4.23 -4.12 -13.12
C ILE A 128 5.22 -2.97 -13.28
N GLU A 129 4.81 -1.78 -12.82
CA GLU A 129 5.67 -0.61 -12.87
C GLU A 129 6.98 -0.81 -12.07
N ASN A 130 8.10 -0.46 -12.69
CA ASN A 130 9.43 -0.57 -12.09
C ASN A 130 9.82 -2.00 -11.70
N LEU A 131 9.35 -3.02 -12.42
CA LEU A 131 9.75 -4.43 -12.24
C LEU A 131 11.27 -4.60 -12.15
N GLU A 132 12.02 -3.93 -13.03
CA GLU A 132 13.48 -3.96 -13.09
C GLU A 132 14.19 -3.26 -11.91
N SER A 133 13.45 -2.52 -11.07
CA SER A 133 14.00 -1.92 -9.85
C SER A 133 14.03 -2.87 -8.66
N ILE A 134 13.35 -4.02 -8.76
CA ILE A 134 13.30 -5.01 -7.70
C ILE A 134 14.64 -5.76 -7.67
N GLU A 135 15.30 -5.78 -6.51
CA GLU A 135 16.67 -6.27 -6.35
C GLU A 135 16.86 -7.71 -6.85
N ILE A 136 15.97 -8.63 -6.49
CA ILE A 136 16.03 -10.02 -6.93
C ILE A 136 15.85 -10.17 -8.46
N VAL A 137 15.03 -9.31 -9.06
CA VAL A 137 14.84 -9.27 -10.52
C VAL A 137 16.10 -8.77 -11.21
N GLN A 138 16.76 -7.74 -10.66
CA GLN A 138 18.04 -7.26 -11.18
C GLN A 138 19.12 -8.34 -11.14
N GLU A 139 19.14 -9.14 -10.09
CA GLU A 139 20.06 -10.27 -9.99
C GLU A 139 19.79 -11.30 -11.11
N LEU A 140 18.53 -11.68 -11.32
CA LEU A 140 18.14 -12.58 -12.40
C LEU A 140 18.55 -12.03 -13.78
N ILE A 141 18.29 -10.75 -14.06
CA ILE A 141 18.68 -10.08 -15.32
C ILE A 141 20.19 -10.17 -15.53
N LYS A 142 20.99 -9.86 -14.50
CA LYS A 142 22.45 -9.90 -14.58
C LYS A 142 22.96 -11.30 -14.88
N ARG A 143 22.38 -12.32 -14.23
CA ARG A 143 22.74 -13.72 -14.44
C ARG A 143 22.39 -14.19 -15.85
N ASP A 144 21.15 -13.95 -16.29
CA ASP A 144 20.68 -14.27 -17.64
C ASP A 144 21.55 -13.60 -18.71
N THR A 145 21.77 -12.29 -18.58
CA THR A 145 22.60 -11.53 -19.53
C THR A 145 24.00 -12.12 -19.67
N ARG A 146 24.61 -12.53 -18.55
CA ARG A 146 25.95 -13.12 -18.53
C ARG A 146 25.98 -14.45 -19.28
N GLU A 147 25.11 -15.39 -18.94
CA GLU A 147 25.11 -16.72 -19.56
C GLU A 147 24.66 -16.65 -21.03
N TRP A 148 23.67 -15.81 -21.34
CA TRP A 148 23.18 -15.61 -22.70
C TRP A 148 24.26 -14.99 -23.61
N THR A 149 25.04 -14.05 -23.10
CA THR A 149 26.15 -13.47 -23.86
C THR A 149 27.21 -14.52 -24.20
N LYS A 150 27.59 -15.39 -23.25
CA LYS A 150 28.52 -16.48 -23.53
C LYS A 150 27.98 -17.43 -24.61
N TYR A 151 26.72 -17.84 -24.46
CA TYR A 151 26.08 -18.73 -25.41
C TYR A 151 26.07 -18.16 -26.84
N LYS A 152 25.73 -16.87 -26.98
CA LYS A 152 25.76 -16.16 -28.27
C LYS A 152 27.15 -16.15 -28.91
N VAL A 153 28.20 -15.89 -28.12
CA VAL A 153 29.59 -15.92 -28.60
C VAL A 153 29.99 -17.33 -29.06
N GLU A 154 29.65 -18.36 -28.29
CA GLU A 154 29.96 -19.75 -28.62
C GLU A 154 29.25 -20.24 -29.90
N HIS A 155 28.07 -19.71 -30.18
CA HIS A 155 27.22 -20.15 -31.30
C HIS A 155 27.17 -19.16 -32.47
N ASN A 156 27.94 -18.06 -32.43
CA ASN A 156 27.95 -16.99 -33.44
C ASN A 156 26.53 -16.45 -33.78
N ILE A 157 25.75 -16.12 -32.74
CA ILE A 157 24.40 -15.56 -32.86
C ILE A 157 24.33 -14.16 -32.22
#